data_AF-A0AAV5IGQ5-F1
#
_entry.id   AF-A0AAV5IGQ5-F1
#
_cell.length_a   1.000
_cell.length_b   1.000
_cell.length_c   1.000
_cell.angle_alpha   90.00
_cell.angle_beta   90.00
_cell.angle_gamma   90.00
#
_symmetry.space_group_name_H-M   'P 1'
#
loop_
_entity.id
_entity.type
_entity.pdbx_description
1 polymer ?
#
loop_
_entity_poly.entity_id
_entity_poly.type
_entity_poly.pdbx_seq_one_letter_code
_entity_poly.pdbx_strand_id
1 'polypeptide(L)'
;MGAFRIALESVFNRIHTNSLQYTSFGKPNPFVFKNAENVLKRLVSSLHPNHNVVDSANSGSHDFQRLYMIGDNPSVDIRGARQAGHPWFSILTRTGVFKGKDNHPEFPADLVVDTVEEAVDYILKKELAC
;
A
#
# COMPACT_ATOMS: atom_id res chain seq x y z
N MET A 1 14.33 6.92 4.43
CA MET A 1 14.55 7.97 3.39
C MET A 1 14.02 9.35 3.76
N GLY A 2 12.93 9.49 4.53
CA GLY A 2 12.41 10.81 4.93
C GLY A 2 13.43 11.71 5.66
N ALA A 3 14.12 11.17 6.66
CA ALA A 3 15.10 11.93 7.44
C ALA A 3 16.28 12.46 6.59
N PHE A 4 16.84 11.62 5.72
CA PHE A 4 17.92 12.04 4.81
C PHE A 4 17.47 13.14 3.84
N ARG A 5 16.28 12.98 3.24
CA ARG A 5 15.68 14.01 2.36
C ARG A 5 15.56 15.34 3.08
N ILE A 6 15.00 15.34 4.29
CA ILE A 6 14.79 16.55 5.10
C ILE A 6 16.14 17.19 5.46
N ALA A 7 17.13 16.39 5.86
CA ALA A 7 18.46 16.89 6.18
C ALA A 7 19.11 17.55 4.95
N LEU A 8 19.08 16.88 3.79
CA LEU A 8 19.62 17.40 2.54
C LEU A 8 18.92 18.69 2.11
N GLU A 9 17.58 18.71 2.14
CA GLU A 9 16.77 19.89 1.82
C GLU A 9 17.08 21.05 2.77
N SER A 10 17.24 20.78 4.06
CA SER A 10 17.58 21.79 5.07
C SER A 10 18.95 22.43 4.81
N VAL A 11 19.96 21.62 4.47
CA VAL A 11 21.30 22.12 4.13
C VAL A 11 21.25 22.92 2.82
N PHE A 12 20.61 22.38 1.79
CA PHE A 12 20.52 23.02 0.48
C PHE A 12 19.83 24.39 0.53
N ASN A 13 18.67 24.45 1.20
CA ASN A 13 17.87 25.68 1.32
C ASN A 13 18.54 26.75 2.19
N ARG A 14 19.53 26.37 3.01
CA ARG A 14 20.27 27.32 3.84
C ARG A 14 21.41 28.00 3.08
N ILE A 15 21.94 27.37 2.04
CA ILE A 15 23.07 27.89 1.26
C ILE A 15 22.67 28.45 -0.11
N HIS A 16 21.47 28.13 -0.59
CA HIS A 16 20.92 28.65 -1.85
C HIS A 16 19.70 29.54 -1.60
N THR A 17 19.47 30.50 -2.49
CA THR A 17 18.29 31.38 -2.46
C THR A 17 17.01 30.67 -2.93
N ASN A 18 17.15 29.68 -3.81
CA ASN A 18 16.04 28.86 -4.30
C ASN A 18 15.94 27.56 -3.48
N SER A 19 14.71 27.09 -3.26
CA SER A 19 14.49 25.82 -2.58
C SER A 19 14.92 24.62 -3.44
N LEU A 20 15.35 23.54 -2.80
CA LEU A 20 15.65 22.27 -3.45
C LEU A 20 14.42 21.76 -4.19
N GLN A 21 14.52 21.68 -5.52
CA GLN A 21 13.53 21.03 -6.36
C GLN A 21 13.90 19.56 -6.49
N TYR A 22 12.99 18.66 -6.10
CA TYR A 22 13.22 17.23 -6.19
C TYR A 22 11.92 16.49 -6.44
N THR A 23 12.05 15.30 -7.03
CA THR A 23 10.95 14.33 -7.16
C THR A 23 11.23 13.16 -6.22
N SER A 24 10.24 12.75 -5.44
CA SER A 24 10.34 11.60 -4.56
C SER A 24 9.39 10.50 -5.00
N PHE A 25 9.92 9.28 -5.08
CA PHE A 25 9.16 8.07 -5.32
C PHE A 25 9.10 7.26 -4.03
N GLY A 26 7.91 6.76 -3.72
CA GLY A 26 7.66 5.98 -2.52
C GLY A 26 6.25 6.21 -1.98
N LYS A 27 5.83 5.33 -1.09
CA LYS A 27 4.63 5.55 -0.27
C LYS A 27 4.78 6.87 0.49
N PRO A 28 3.71 7.65 0.70
CA PRO A 28 2.30 7.33 0.43
C PRO A 28 1.82 7.65 -0.99
N ASN A 29 2.70 8.00 -1.95
CA ASN A 29 2.26 8.46 -3.28
C ASN A 29 1.40 7.38 -3.98
N PRO A 30 0.14 7.68 -4.39
CA PRO A 30 -0.76 6.72 -5.03
C PRO A 30 -0.19 6.08 -6.30
N PHE A 31 0.68 6.79 -7.02
CA PHE A 31 1.36 6.26 -8.20
C PHE A 31 2.12 4.95 -7.89
N VAL A 32 2.72 4.84 -6.70
CA VAL A 32 3.45 3.64 -6.29
C VAL A 32 2.51 2.46 -6.08
N PHE A 33 1.31 2.69 -5.53
CA PHE A 33 0.29 1.66 -5.37
C PHE A 33 -0.25 1.21 -6.73
N LYS A 34 -0.50 2.15 -7.65
CA LYS A 34 -0.94 1.77 -9.00
C LYS A 34 0.12 0.96 -9.74
N ASN A 35 1.40 1.33 -9.57
CA ASN A 35 2.50 0.56 -10.13
C ASN A 35 2.57 -0.85 -9.50
N ALA A 36 2.41 -0.98 -8.18
CA ALA A 36 2.39 -2.26 -7.49
C ALA A 36 1.23 -3.16 -7.99
N GLU A 37 0.04 -2.60 -8.15
CA GLU A 37 -1.12 -3.29 -8.74
C GLU A 37 -0.80 -3.82 -10.15
N ASN A 38 -0.18 -2.99 -11.01
CA ASN A 38 0.20 -3.41 -12.37
C ASN A 38 1.26 -4.53 -12.36
N VAL A 39 2.22 -4.48 -11.44
CA VAL A 39 3.23 -5.55 -11.27
C VAL A 39 2.54 -6.84 -10.83
N LEU A 40 1.62 -6.78 -9.88
CA LEU A 40 0.87 -7.94 -9.42
C LEU A 40 0.00 -8.53 -10.53
N LYS A 41 -0.67 -7.70 -11.35
CA LYS A 41 -1.47 -8.18 -12.50
C LYS A 41 -0.61 -8.99 -13.47
N ARG A 42 0.57 -8.46 -13.83
CA ARG A 42 1.52 -9.15 -14.71
C ARG A 42 2.01 -10.47 -14.10
N LEU A 43 2.27 -10.48 -12.78
CA LEU A 43 2.68 -11.69 -12.07
C LEU A 43 1.60 -12.77 -12.15
N VAL A 44 0.35 -12.44 -11.84
CA VAL A 44 -0.78 -13.38 -11.91
C VAL A 44 -0.96 -13.94 -13.32
N SER A 45 -0.90 -13.09 -14.35
CA SER A 45 -0.96 -13.54 -15.74
C SER A 45 0.17 -14.51 -16.10
N SER A 46 1.37 -14.33 -15.53
CA SER A 46 2.50 -15.24 -15.76
C SER A 46 2.37 -16.58 -15.04
N LEU A 47 1.72 -16.61 -13.88
CA LEU A 47 1.50 -17.82 -13.07
C LEU A 47 0.35 -18.68 -13.61
N HIS A 48 -0.62 -18.06 -14.29
CA HIS A 48 -1.77 -18.75 -14.88
C HIS A 48 -1.93 -18.46 -16.38
N PRO A 49 -1.01 -18.94 -17.25
CA PRO A 49 -1.04 -18.66 -18.69
C PRO A 49 -2.32 -19.15 -19.40
N ASN A 50 -2.98 -20.16 -18.83
CA ASN A 50 -4.08 -20.91 -19.45
C ASN A 50 -5.48 -20.54 -18.91
N HIS A 51 -5.62 -19.53 -18.04
CA HIS A 51 -6.94 -19.08 -17.57
C HIS A 51 -7.54 -18.00 -18.49
N ASN A 52 -7.59 -18.33 -19.77
CA ASN A 52 -8.53 -17.74 -20.73
C ASN A 52 -9.63 -18.80 -20.93
N VAL A 53 -10.90 -18.41 -21.12
CA VAL A 53 -12.13 -19.26 -21.29
C VAL A 53 -12.83 -19.45 -19.93
N VAL A 54 -14.03 -18.95 -19.57
CA VAL A 54 -15.23 -18.36 -20.20
C VAL A 54 -15.83 -17.45 -19.10
N ASP A 55 -16.09 -16.15 -19.30
CA ASP A 55 -17.46 -15.68 -19.49
C ASP A 55 -17.47 -14.32 -20.20
N SER A 56 -17.89 -14.40 -21.45
CA SER A 56 -18.21 -13.33 -22.36
C SER A 56 -19.47 -12.58 -21.90
N ALA A 57 -19.29 -11.58 -21.03
CA ALA A 57 -20.20 -10.44 -20.89
C ALA A 57 -19.56 -9.24 -20.15
N ASN A 58 -18.46 -9.44 -19.39
CA ASN A 58 -17.74 -8.39 -18.66
C ASN A 58 -16.20 -8.52 -18.85
N SER A 59 -15.75 -8.82 -20.08
CA SER A 59 -14.32 -9.02 -20.40
C SER A 59 -13.53 -7.70 -20.46
N GLY A 60 -13.46 -7.00 -19.32
CA GLY A 60 -12.57 -5.88 -19.07
C GLY A 60 -11.77 -6.15 -17.81
N SER A 61 -10.48 -6.46 -18.00
CA SER A 61 -9.39 -6.47 -17.00
C SER A 61 -9.32 -7.61 -15.97
N HIS A 62 -8.13 -8.22 -15.83
CA HIS A 62 -7.72 -9.03 -14.68
C HIS A 62 -7.60 -8.12 -13.44
N ASP A 63 -8.71 -7.55 -13.02
CA ASP A 63 -8.75 -6.63 -11.88
C ASP A 63 -8.88 -7.41 -10.59
N PHE A 64 -7.96 -7.16 -9.67
CA PHE A 64 -8.03 -7.72 -8.33
C PHE A 64 -9.29 -7.22 -7.64
N GLN A 65 -10.09 -8.14 -7.10
CA GLN A 65 -11.22 -7.76 -6.25
C GLN A 65 -10.74 -7.08 -4.96
N ARG A 66 -9.57 -7.49 -4.46
CA ARG A 66 -8.97 -6.95 -3.24
C ARG A 66 -7.44 -7.08 -3.27
N LEU A 67 -6.76 -6.05 -2.79
CA LEU A 67 -5.32 -6.04 -2.55
C LEU A 67 -5.06 -5.62 -1.10
N TYR A 68 -4.33 -6.43 -0.35
CA TYR A 68 -4.07 -6.17 1.06
C TYR A 68 -2.73 -5.44 1.25
N MET A 69 -2.79 -4.18 1.68
CA MET A 69 -1.61 -3.43 2.13
C MET A 69 -1.42 -3.65 3.63
N ILE A 70 -0.43 -4.45 4.00
CA ILE A 70 -0.05 -4.68 5.40
C ILE A 70 1.17 -3.80 5.72
N GLY A 71 1.09 -2.98 6.77
CA GLY A 71 2.20 -2.10 7.16
C GLY A 71 2.07 -1.55 8.58
N ASP A 72 3.15 -0.99 9.10
CA ASP A 72 3.29 -0.51 10.47
C ASP A 72 3.28 1.02 10.58
N ASN A 73 3.31 1.75 9.46
CA ASN A 73 3.39 3.21 9.45
C ASN A 73 2.09 3.86 8.93
N PRO A 74 1.27 4.47 9.81
CA PRO A 74 -0.01 5.07 9.42
C PRO A 74 0.13 6.17 8.37
N SER A 75 1.15 7.03 8.50
CA SER A 75 1.38 8.17 7.61
C SER A 75 1.93 7.77 6.23
N VAL A 76 2.39 6.53 6.06
CA VAL A 76 3.05 6.06 4.83
C VAL A 76 2.25 4.93 4.19
N ASP A 77 2.07 3.84 4.92
CA ASP A 77 1.44 2.61 4.44
C ASP A 77 -0.06 2.77 4.32
N ILE A 78 -0.69 3.14 5.44
CA ILE A 78 -2.15 3.21 5.56
C ILE A 78 -2.69 4.40 4.77
N ARG A 79 -2.08 5.58 4.93
CA ARG A 79 -2.42 6.75 4.12
C ARG A 79 -2.31 6.44 2.63
N GLY A 80 -1.23 5.77 2.21
CA GLY A 80 -1.01 5.44 0.81
C GLY A 80 -2.06 4.49 0.24
N ALA A 81 -2.38 3.40 0.95
CA ALA A 81 -3.42 2.46 0.54
C ALA A 81 -4.80 3.13 0.46
N ARG A 82 -5.14 3.97 1.45
CA ARG A 82 -6.41 4.70 1.45
C ARG A 82 -6.52 5.72 0.33
N GLN A 83 -5.44 6.42 0.02
CA GLN A 83 -5.41 7.36 -1.10
C GLN A 83 -5.46 6.65 -2.46
N ALA A 84 -4.89 5.45 -2.56
CA ALA A 84 -5.00 4.62 -3.76
C ALA A 84 -6.44 4.11 -3.99
N GLY A 85 -7.20 3.90 -2.91
CA GLY A 85 -8.60 3.48 -2.97
C GLY A 85 -8.76 2.04 -3.45
N HIS A 86 -9.97 1.67 -3.87
CA HIS A 86 -10.25 0.33 -4.38
C HIS A 86 -9.26 -0.08 -5.51
N PRO A 87 -8.68 -1.30 -5.50
CA PRO A 87 -9.03 -2.45 -4.66
C PRO A 87 -8.24 -2.59 -3.34
N TRP A 88 -7.52 -1.56 -2.91
CA TRP A 88 -6.67 -1.64 -1.72
C TRP A 88 -7.48 -1.68 -0.42
N PHE A 89 -7.07 -2.59 0.46
CA PHE A 89 -7.54 -2.75 1.84
C PHE A 89 -6.33 -2.66 2.77
N SER A 90 -6.39 -1.78 3.75
CA SER A 90 -5.27 -1.44 4.62
C SER A 90 -5.33 -2.19 5.95
N ILE A 91 -4.24 -2.88 6.31
CA ILE A 91 -4.06 -3.55 7.59
C ILE A 91 -2.86 -2.93 8.31
N LEU A 92 -3.11 -2.36 9.50
CA LEU A 92 -2.10 -1.74 10.34
C LEU A 92 -1.60 -2.74 11.39
N THR A 93 -0.30 -3.02 11.41
CA THR A 93 0.34 -3.86 12.43
C THR A 93 0.94 -3.03 13.55
N ARG A 94 1.16 -3.64 14.73
CA ARG A 94 1.76 -2.98 15.91
C ARG A 94 3.20 -3.35 16.18
N THR A 95 3.82 -4.10 15.26
CA THR A 95 5.20 -4.60 15.42
C THR A 95 6.29 -3.57 15.09
N GLY A 96 5.92 -2.36 14.67
CA GLY A 96 6.88 -1.37 14.14
C GLY A 96 6.66 0.07 14.65
N VAL A 97 6.60 1.02 13.71
CA VAL A 97 6.47 2.46 13.96
C VAL A 97 5.21 2.76 14.78
N PHE A 98 4.10 2.13 14.45
CA PHE A 98 2.86 2.27 15.21
C PHE A 98 2.84 1.38 16.45
N LYS A 99 2.55 2.00 17.59
CA LYS A 99 2.42 1.33 18.90
C LYS A 99 1.14 1.73 19.66
N GLY A 100 0.17 2.31 18.94
CA GLY A 100 -1.13 2.66 19.52
C GLY A 100 -1.88 1.40 19.97
N LYS A 101 -2.88 1.56 20.86
CA LYS A 101 -3.80 0.47 21.23
C LYS A 101 -5.00 0.41 20.30
N ASP A 102 -5.55 1.57 19.94
CA ASP A 102 -6.67 1.66 19.01
C ASP A 102 -6.16 1.86 17.58
N ASN A 103 -7.05 2.24 16.66
CA ASN A 103 -6.68 2.65 15.32
C ASN A 103 -6.03 4.04 15.32
N HIS A 104 -5.23 4.36 14.30
CA HIS A 104 -4.59 5.67 14.23
C HIS A 104 -5.65 6.77 13.99
N PRO A 105 -5.70 7.85 14.79
CA PRO A 105 -6.79 8.82 14.75
C PRO A 105 -6.88 9.59 13.42
N GLU A 106 -5.73 9.95 12.83
CA GLU A 106 -5.68 10.71 11.58
C GLU A 106 -5.68 9.82 10.33
N PHE A 107 -5.14 8.60 10.46
CA PHE A 107 -4.94 7.68 9.34
C PHE A 107 -5.47 6.29 9.71
N PRO A 108 -6.78 6.16 10.01
CA PRO A 108 -7.31 4.88 10.44
C PRO A 108 -7.24 3.87 9.31
N ALA A 109 -6.77 2.66 9.62
CA ALA A 109 -6.74 1.51 8.71
C ALA A 109 -8.10 0.79 8.69
N ASP A 110 -8.32 -0.07 7.70
CA ASP A 110 -9.53 -0.89 7.62
C ASP A 110 -9.53 -2.02 8.67
N LEU A 111 -8.34 -2.50 9.03
CA LEU A 111 -8.12 -3.44 10.12
C LEU A 111 -6.83 -3.09 10.86
N VAL A 112 -6.82 -3.31 12.18
CA VAL A 112 -5.61 -3.21 13.00
C VAL A 112 -5.41 -4.54 13.70
N VAL A 113 -4.19 -5.07 13.64
CA VAL A 113 -3.79 -6.34 14.25
C VAL A 113 -2.46 -6.19 14.96
N ASP A 114 -2.13 -7.12 15.85
CA ASP A 114 -0.88 -7.00 16.60
C ASP A 114 0.31 -7.43 15.74
N THR A 115 0.13 -8.46 14.90
CA THR A 115 1.21 -9.08 14.12
C THR A 115 0.88 -9.25 12.63
N VAL A 116 1.91 -9.49 11.81
CA VAL A 116 1.72 -9.86 10.39
C VAL A 116 1.06 -11.24 10.24
N GLU A 117 1.30 -12.15 11.19
CA GLU A 117 0.68 -13.47 11.22
C GLU A 117 -0.84 -13.35 11.33
N GLU A 118 -1.33 -12.55 12.27
CA GLU A 118 -2.76 -12.26 12.42
C GLU A 118 -3.36 -11.61 11.17
N ALA A 119 -2.62 -10.73 10.49
CA ALA A 119 -3.06 -10.13 9.23
C ALA A 119 -3.27 -11.21 8.15
N VAL A 120 -2.32 -12.13 8.01
CA VAL A 120 -2.38 -13.22 7.03
C VAL A 120 -3.50 -14.19 7.38
N ASP A 121 -3.63 -14.58 8.65
CA ASP A 121 -4.71 -15.44 9.14
C ASP A 121 -6.09 -14.85 8.87
N TYR A 122 -6.25 -13.54 9.10
CA TYR A 122 -7.48 -12.83 8.77
C TYR A 122 -7.78 -12.90 7.27
N ILE A 123 -6.78 -12.63 6.42
CA ILE A 123 -6.94 -12.65 4.95
C ILE A 123 -7.35 -14.04 4.49
N LEU A 124 -6.65 -15.08 4.92
CA LEU A 124 -6.94 -16.46 4.54
C LEU A 124 -8.34 -16.86 4.98
N LYS A 125 -8.73 -16.59 6.23
CA LYS A 125 -10.08 -16.88 6.72
C LYS A 125 -11.16 -16.15 5.92
N LYS A 126 -10.90 -14.89 5.53
CA LYS A 126 -11.86 -14.06 4.80
C LYS A 126 -12.04 -14.47 3.34
N GLU A 127 -10.95 -14.82 2.66
CA GLU A 127 -10.97 -15.13 1.23
C GLU A 127 -11.23 -16.63 0.96
N LEU A 128 -10.92 -17.53 1.90
CA LEU A 128 -11.18 -18.98 1.77
C LEU A 128 -12.56 -19.41 2.30
N ALA A 129 -13.26 -18.55 3.06
CA ALA A 129 -14.62 -18.82 3.52
C ALA A 129 -15.69 -18.50 2.45
N CYS A 130 -15.27 -18.04 1.26
CA CYS A 130 -16.12 -17.75 0.11
C CYS A 130 -16.17 -18.93 -0.87
#